data_AF-A0A2R7K6N2-F1
#
_entry.id   AF-A0A2R7K6N2-F1
#
_cell.length_a   1.000
_cell.length_b   1.000
_cell.length_c   1.000
_cell.angle_alpha   90.00
_cell.angle_beta   90.00
_cell.angle_gamma   90.00
#
_symmetry.space_group_name_H-M   'P 1'
#
loop_
_entity.id
_entity.type
_entity.pdbx_description
1 polymer ?
#
loop_
_entity_poly.entity_id
_entity_poly.type
_entity_poly.pdbx_seq_one_letter_code
_entity_poly.pdbx_strand_id
1 'polypeptide(L)'
;MQNKLQKLESLRGFAAVYVILHHLFNAKCIVFNHDISFLFKFGQEAVMLFFILSGFVIHYSFQRSADRSFRTFLKKRFLRIYIPLIIVFIISYILYLS
;
A
#
# COMPACT_ATOMS: atom_id res chain seq x y z
N MET A 1 -10.39 14.48 -16.26
CA MET A 1 -9.31 14.57 -15.23
C MET A 1 -9.12 13.30 -14.40
N GLN A 2 -10.07 12.36 -14.37
CA GLN A 2 -9.94 11.07 -13.64
C GLN A 2 -8.71 10.26 -14.07
N ASN A 3 -8.32 10.30 -15.35
CA ASN A 3 -7.13 9.62 -15.87
C ASN A 3 -5.80 10.04 -15.20
N LYS A 4 -5.68 11.27 -14.68
CA LYS A 4 -4.47 11.68 -13.95
C LYS A 4 -4.41 11.06 -12.55
N LEU A 5 -5.55 11.00 -11.86
CA LEU A 5 -5.63 10.36 -10.54
C LEU A 5 -5.40 8.85 -10.67
N GLN A 6 -5.95 8.22 -11.70
CA GLN A 6 -5.73 6.82 -12.00
C GLN A 6 -4.25 6.50 -12.25
N LYS A 7 -3.51 7.36 -12.98
CA LYS A 7 -2.06 7.20 -13.14
C LYS A 7 -1.30 7.23 -11.81
N LEU A 8 -1.71 8.09 -10.88
CA LEU A 8 -1.11 8.15 -9.54
C LEU A 8 -1.45 6.91 -8.70
N GLU A 9 -2.69 6.43 -8.78
CA GLU A 9 -3.08 5.17 -8.13
C GLU A 9 -2.32 3.97 -8.70
N SER A 10 -2.10 3.92 -10.02
CA SER A 10 -1.25 2.90 -10.66
C SER A 10 0.20 2.98 -10.18
N LEU A 11 0.75 4.18 -9.99
CA LEU A 11 2.11 4.37 -9.48
C LEU A 11 2.23 3.90 -8.02
N ARG A 12 1.20 4.12 -7.19
CA ARG A 12 1.13 3.55 -5.84
C ARG A 12 1.11 2.02 -5.88
N GLY A 13 0.37 1.43 -6.82
CA GLY A 13 0.38 -0.01 -7.05
C GLY A 13 1.77 -0.54 -7.40
N PHE A 14 2.48 0.14 -8.30
CA PHE A 14 3.86 -0.21 -8.67
C PHE A 14 4.82 -0.11 -7.47
N ALA A 15 4.73 0.97 -6.68
CA ALA A 15 5.55 1.13 -5.48
C ALA A 15 5.26 0.01 -4.45
N ALA A 16 3.99 -0.35 -4.22
CA ALA A 16 3.63 -1.42 -3.32
C ALA A 16 4.16 -2.79 -3.76
N VAL A 17 4.08 -3.10 -5.07
CA VAL A 17 4.66 -4.33 -5.63
C VAL A 17 6.17 -4.34 -5.42
N TYR A 18 6.86 -3.24 -5.71
CA TYR A 18 8.31 -3.15 -5.48
C TYR A 18 8.68 -3.36 -4.00
N VAL A 19 7.90 -2.84 -3.05
CA VAL A 19 8.12 -3.06 -1.60
C VAL A 19 7.98 -4.54 -1.22
N ILE A 20 7.02 -5.24 -1.83
CA ILE A 20 6.84 -6.70 -1.64
C ILE A 20 8.03 -7.45 -2.23
N LEU A 21 8.44 -7.12 -3.45
CA LEU A 21 9.60 -7.73 -4.10
C LEU A 21 10.88 -7.46 -3.29
N HIS A 22 11.06 -6.26 -2.75
CA HIS A 22 12.16 -5.93 -1.85
C HIS A 22 12.21 -6.87 -0.65
N HIS A 23 11.08 -7.10 0.04
CA HIS A 23 11.04 -7.99 1.20
C HIS A 23 11.26 -9.46 0.82
N LEU A 24 10.76 -9.89 -0.34
CA LEU A 24 10.91 -11.26 -0.82
C LEU A 24 12.36 -11.58 -1.23
N PHE A 25 13.06 -10.62 -1.85
CA PHE A 25 14.41 -10.80 -2.40
C PHE A 25 15.53 -10.18 -1.55
N ASN A 26 15.21 -9.67 -0.35
CA ASN A 26 16.21 -9.13 0.59
C ASN A 26 17.18 -10.21 1.11
N ALA A 27 16.80 -11.49 1.02
CA ALA A 27 17.69 -12.61 1.24
C ALA A 27 18.47 -12.92 -0.06
N LYS A 28 19.68 -12.36 -0.19
CA LYS A 28 20.69 -12.62 -1.26
C LYS A 28 20.11 -13.24 -2.54
N CYS A 29 19.68 -12.40 -3.46
CA CYS A 29 19.10 -12.86 -4.72
C CYS A 29 20.23 -13.03 -5.74
N ILE A 30 20.81 -14.23 -5.80
CA ILE A 30 21.82 -14.60 -6.80
C ILE A 30 21.09 -15.17 -8.01
N VAL A 31 21.14 -14.46 -9.13
CA VAL A 31 20.53 -14.91 -10.39
C VAL A 31 21.64 -14.96 -11.45
N PHE A 32 21.83 -16.11 -12.09
CA PHE A 32 22.91 -16.34 -13.07
C PHE A 32 24.33 -15.95 -12.56
N ASN A 33 24.69 -16.32 -11.33
CA ASN A 33 25.97 -15.95 -10.69
C ASN A 33 26.24 -14.44 -10.53
N HIS A 34 25.27 -13.59 -10.86
CA HIS A 34 25.34 -12.15 -10.64
C HIS A 34 24.49 -11.76 -9.43
N ASP A 35 25.09 -10.96 -8.55
CA ASP A 35 24.39 -10.37 -7.41
C ASP A 35 23.54 -9.19 -7.91
N ILE A 36 22.24 -9.44 -8.05
CA ILE A 36 21.25 -8.42 -8.41
C ILE A 36 20.56 -7.81 -7.19
N SER A 37 21.00 -8.13 -5.96
CA SER A 37 20.42 -7.57 -4.74
C SER A 37 20.51 -6.05 -4.67
N PHE A 38 21.41 -5.42 -5.43
CA PHE A 38 21.47 -3.96 -5.56
C PHE A 38 20.16 -3.34 -6.09
N LEU A 39 19.48 -4.00 -7.05
CA LEU A 39 18.22 -3.50 -7.61
C LEU A 39 17.09 -3.51 -6.60
N PHE A 40 17.19 -4.37 -5.59
CA PHE A 40 16.23 -4.47 -4.50
C PHE A 40 16.68 -3.71 -3.25
N LYS A 41 17.79 -2.97 -3.22
CA LYS A 41 18.17 -2.21 -2.00
C LYS A 41 17.27 -1.01 -1.71
N PHE A 42 16.58 -0.47 -2.70
CA PHE A 42 15.81 0.77 -2.59
C PHE A 42 14.38 0.59 -2.05
N GLY A 43 14.15 -0.47 -1.26
CA GLY A 43 12.84 -0.74 -0.68
C GLY A 43 12.28 0.41 0.15
N GLN A 44 13.14 1.05 0.95
CA GLN A 44 12.76 2.21 1.77
C GLN A 44 12.31 3.41 0.92
N GLU A 45 12.97 3.66 -0.20
CA GLU A 45 12.60 4.73 -1.14
C GLU A 45 11.21 4.47 -1.74
N ALA A 46 10.92 3.23 -2.12
CA ALA A 46 9.60 2.86 -2.63
C ALA A 46 8.49 3.00 -1.57
N VAL A 47 8.78 2.70 -0.30
CA VAL A 47 7.86 2.96 0.82
C VAL A 47 7.59 4.46 0.96
N MET A 48 8.65 5.29 0.94
CA MET A 48 8.50 6.75 1.00
C MET A 48 7.66 7.29 -0.17
N LEU A 49 7.94 6.85 -1.40
CA LEU A 49 7.16 7.21 -2.58
C LEU A 49 5.68 6.82 -2.43
N PHE A 50 5.41 5.60 -1.95
CA PHE A 50 4.04 5.13 -1.70
C PHE A 50 3.30 6.03 -0.70
N PHE A 51 3.94 6.44 0.40
CA PHE A 51 3.34 7.32 1.39
C PHE A 51 3.09 8.72 0.87
N ILE A 52 4.06 9.33 0.17
CA ILE A 52 3.93 10.67 -0.42
C ILE A 52 2.77 10.70 -1.43
N LEU A 53 2.72 9.72 -2.34
CA LEU A 53 1.64 9.60 -3.33
C LEU A 53 0.28 9.40 -2.66
N SER A 54 0.21 8.58 -1.60
CA SER A 54 -1.02 8.37 -0.84
C SER A 54 -1.52 9.67 -0.20
N GLY A 55 -0.62 10.45 0.42
CA GLY A 55 -0.95 11.75 1.01
C GLY A 55 -1.47 12.74 -0.02
N PHE A 56 -0.79 12.82 -1.17
CA PHE A 56 -1.19 13.69 -2.27
C PHE A 56 -2.59 13.33 -2.82
N VAL A 57 -2.85 12.06 -3.10
CA VAL A 57 -4.16 11.61 -3.61
C VAL A 57 -5.27 11.85 -2.60
N ILE A 58 -5.03 11.60 -1.31
CA ILE A 58 -6.01 11.85 -0.24
C ILE A 58 -6.35 13.34 -0.18
N HIS A 59 -5.35 14.21 -0.15
CA HIS A 59 -5.56 15.65 -0.09
C HIS A 59 -6.32 16.16 -1.32
N TYR A 60 -5.94 15.69 -2.51
CA TYR A 60 -6.60 16.04 -3.76
C TYR A 60 -8.06 15.57 -3.83
N SER A 61 -8.31 14.31 -3.41
CA SER A 61 -9.64 13.72 -3.35
C SER A 61 -10.54 14.44 -2.34
N PHE A 62 -9.95 14.84 -1.19
CA PHE A 62 -10.64 15.62 -0.17
C PHE A 62 -11.04 17.01 -0.67
N GLN A 63 -10.16 17.73 -1.37
CA GLN A 63 -10.48 19.04 -1.96
C GLN A 63 -11.57 18.96 -3.03
N ARG A 64 -11.64 17.84 -3.77
CA ARG A 64 -12.63 17.63 -4.83
C ARG A 64 -13.99 17.15 -4.30
N SER A 65 -14.04 16.54 -3.11
CA SER A 65 -15.28 16.02 -2.52
C SER A 65 -16.25 17.16 -2.18
N ALA A 66 -17.49 17.08 -2.68
CA ALA A 66 -18.56 18.04 -2.36
C ALA A 66 -18.94 18.01 -0.88
N ASP A 67 -18.81 16.85 -0.24
CA ASP A 67 -18.90 16.69 1.21
C ASP A 67 -17.50 16.81 1.81
N ARG A 68 -17.21 17.96 2.44
CA ARG A 68 -15.95 18.24 3.15
C ARG A 68 -15.91 17.64 4.55
N SER A 69 -16.87 16.79 4.91
CA SER A 69 -16.90 16.15 6.23
C SER A 69 -15.72 15.17 6.37
N PHE A 70 -14.66 15.65 7.00
CA PHE A 70 -13.52 14.84 7.44
C PHE A 70 -13.96 13.63 8.28
N ARG A 71 -15.06 13.78 9.05
CA ARG A 71 -15.67 12.70 9.83
C ARG A 71 -16.21 11.58 8.93
N THR A 72 -16.84 11.89 7.80
CA THR A 72 -17.33 10.90 6.84
C THR A 72 -16.16 10.16 6.18
N PHE A 73 -15.09 10.86 5.82
CA PHE A 73 -13.88 10.25 5.28
C PHE A 73 -13.22 9.28 6.28
N LEU A 74 -13.05 9.70 7.53
CA LEU A 74 -12.49 8.86 8.59
C LEU A 74 -13.34 7.64 8.88
N LYS A 75 -14.67 7.77 8.98
CA LYS A 75 -15.58 6.63 9.18
C LYS A 75 -15.45 5.60 8.06
N LYS A 76 -15.41 6.04 6.80
CA LYS A 76 -15.21 5.13 5.65
C LYS A 76 -13.85 4.43 5.70
N ARG A 77 -12.79 5.14 6.11
CA ARG A 77 -11.44 4.57 6.26
C ARG A 77 -11.38 3.56 7.41
N PHE A 78 -12.05 3.86 8.52
CA PHE A 78 -12.12 2.99 9.70
C PHE A 78 -12.80 1.68 9.36
N LEU A 79 -14.00 1.72 8.74
CA LEU A 79 -14.70 0.50 8.31
C LEU A 79 -13.85 -0.33 7.34
N ARG A 80 -13.17 0.31 6.39
CA ARG A 80 -12.30 -0.39 5.42
C ARG A 80 -11.13 -1.14 6.07
N ILE A 81 -10.61 -0.68 7.20
CA ILE A 81 -9.48 -1.32 7.91
C ILE A 81 -9.99 -2.36 8.93
N TYR A 82 -11.04 -2.03 9.68
CA TYR A 82 -11.54 -2.90 10.76
C TYR A 82 -12.25 -4.15 10.23
N ILE A 83 -12.95 -4.07 9.10
CA ILE A 83 -13.60 -5.24 8.49
C ILE A 83 -12.58 -6.35 8.18
N PRO A 84 -11.53 -6.13 7.37
CA PRO A 84 -10.54 -7.16 7.10
C PRO A 84 -9.78 -7.58 8.36
N LEU A 85 -9.52 -6.67 9.30
CA LEU A 85 -8.86 -6.99 10.55
C LEU A 85 -9.68 -8.00 11.39
N ILE A 86 -10.98 -7.73 11.59
CA ILE A 86 -11.88 -8.62 12.34
C ILE A 86 -11.97 -9.99 11.65
N ILE A 87 -12.06 -10.03 10.32
CA ILE A 87 -12.09 -11.28 9.56
C ILE A 87 -10.81 -12.09 9.81
N VAL A 88 -9.64 -11.46 9.73
CA VAL A 88 -8.35 -12.13 9.99
C VAL A 88 -8.27 -12.63 11.43
N PHE A 89 -8.73 -11.85 12.42
CA PHE A 89 -8.76 -12.29 13.82
C PHE A 89 -9.68 -13.50 14.03
N ILE A 90 -10.88 -13.49 13.44
CA ILE A 90 -11.83 -14.61 13.54
C ILE A 90 -11.23 -15.87 12.91
N ILE A 91 -10.67 -15.77 11.70
CA ILE A 91 -10.02 -16.89 11.01
C ILE A 91 -8.86 -17.43 11.85
N SER A 92 -8.00 -16.54 12.37
CA SER A 92 -6.87 -16.93 13.20
C SER A 92 -7.31 -17.61 14.50
N TYR A 93 -8.39 -17.15 15.11
CA TYR A 93 -8.95 -17.73 16.33
C TYR A 93 -9.53 -19.12 16.08
N ILE A 94 -10.27 -19.30 14.98
CA ILE A 94 -10.81 -20.60 14.56
C ILE A 94 -9.67 -21.59 14.28
N LEU A 95 -8.64 -21.16 13.54
CA LEU A 95 -7.49 -22.00 13.21
C LEU A 95 -6.71 -22.43 14.47
N TYR A 96 -6.61 -21.55 15.47
CA TYR A 96 -5.95 -21.87 16.74
C TYR A 96 -6.74 -22.88 17.60
N LEU A 97 -8.07 -22.87 17.49
CA LEU A 97 -8.95 -23.77 18.24
C LEU A 97 -9.11 -25.15 17.59
N SER A 98 -8.76 -25.26 16.30
CA SER A 98 -8.84 -26.49 15.49
C SER A 98 -7.60 -27.36 15.67
#